data_AF-A0A7Z9G669-F1
#
_entry.id   AF-A0A7Z9G669-F1
#
_cell.length_a   1.000
_cell.length_b   1.000
_cell.length_c   1.000
_cell.angle_alpha   90.00
_cell.angle_beta   90.00
_cell.angle_gamma   90.00
#
_symmetry.space_group_name_H-M   'P 1'
#
loop_
_entity.id
_entity.type
_entity.pdbx_description
1 polymer ?
#
loop_
_entity_poly.entity_id
_entity_poly.type
_entity_poly.pdbx_seq_one_letter_code
_entity_poly.pdbx_strand_id
1 'polypeptide(L)' 'MTEDPTVFIVDDDNEVRSALALLMESIGMPVETFASAQAFLDQFNPLRSGCLVLD' A
#
# COMPACT_ATOMS: atom_id res chain seq x y z
N MET A 1 -9.57 -15.26 -12.53
CA MET A 1 -9.94 -14.57 -11.29
C MET A 1 -9.11 -13.31 -11.26
N THR A 2 -9.73 -12.14 -11.40
CA THR A 2 -9.04 -10.86 -11.25
C THR A 2 -8.78 -10.67 -9.76
N GLU A 3 -7.52 -10.59 -9.35
CA GLU A 3 -7.16 -10.21 -7.98
C GLU A 3 -7.73 -8.82 -7.68
N ASP A 4 -8.26 -8.63 -6.47
CA ASP A 4 -8.77 -7.33 -6.05
C ASP A 4 -7.62 -6.31 -6.01
N PRO A 5 -7.83 -5.07 -6.50
CA PRO A 5 -6.77 -4.06 -6.55
C PRO A 5 -6.26 -3.73 -5.14
N THR A 6 -4.94 -3.73 -4.96
CA THR A 6 -4.29 -3.44 -3.68
C THR A 6 -3.92 -1.96 -3.57
N VAL A 7 -4.12 -1.36 -2.41
CA VAL A 7 -3.60 -0.03 -2.07
C VAL A 7 -2.20 -0.18 -1.48
N PHE A 8 -1.21 0.46 -2.08
CA PHE A 8 0.16 0.49 -1.59
C PHE A 8 0.40 1.86 -0.96
N ILE A 9 0.88 1.90 0.28
CA ILE A 9 1.18 3.14 1.00
C ILE A 9 2.68 3.18 1.27
N VAL A 10 3.35 4.23 0.79
CA VAL A 10 4.75 4.50 1.09
C VAL A 10 4.84 5.82 1.84
N ASP A 11 5.34 5.75 3.06
CA ASP A 11 5.47 6.87 3.98
C ASP A 11 6.58 6.51 4.97
N ASP A 12 7.45 7.43 5.41
CA ASP A 12 8.46 7.12 6.42
C ASP A 12 7.91 7.21 7.86
N ASP A 13 6.82 7.94 8.07
CA ASP A 13 6.12 8.05 9.35
C ASP A 13 5.26 6.82 9.63
N ASN A 14 5.53 6.14 10.76
CA ASN A 14 4.81 4.94 11.14
C ASN A 14 3.35 5.21 11.53
N GLU A 15 3.06 6.34 12.17
CA GLU A 15 1.72 6.68 12.65
C GLU A 15 0.79 6.96 11.46
N VAL A 16 1.25 7.73 10.48
CA VAL A 16 0.50 8.05 9.26
C VAL A 16 0.19 6.77 8.48
N ARG A 17 1.23 5.96 8.24
CA ARG A 17 1.09 4.70 7.49
C ARG A 17 0.12 3.72 8.15
N SER A 18 0.16 3.63 9.48
CA SER A 18 -0.73 2.76 10.26
C SER A 18 -2.17 3.26 10.22
N ALA A 19 -2.39 4.57 10.33
CA ALA A 19 -3.72 5.17 10.25
C ALA A 19 -4.36 4.96 8.87
N LEU A 20 -3.58 5.15 7.79
CA LEU A 20 -4.04 4.93 6.43
C LEU A 20 -4.34 3.45 6.16
N ALA A 21 -3.50 2.53 6.65
CA ALA A 21 -3.76 1.10 6.54
C ALA A 21 -5.09 0.71 7.21
N LEU A 22 -5.32 1.16 8.45
CA LEU A 22 -6.55 0.90 9.18
C LEU A 22 -7.79 1.44 8.44
N LEU A 23 -7.67 2.61 7.80
CA LEU A 23 -8.74 3.17 6.98
C LEU A 23 -9.06 2.26 5.79
N MET A 24 -8.06 1.80 5.05
CA MET A 24 -8.27 0.91 3.90
C MET A 24 -8.91 -0.43 4.33
N GLU A 25 -8.43 -1.01 5.42
CA GLU A 25 -8.98 -2.23 6.01
C GLU A 25 -10.45 -2.04 6.42
N SER A 26 -10.81 -0.88 6.99
CA SER A 26 -12.19 -0.58 7.43
C SER A 26 -13.21 -0.56 6.30
N ILE A 27 -12.77 -0.28 5.07
CA ILE A 27 -13.60 -0.27 3.85
C ILE A 27 -13.42 -1.54 3.00
N GLY A 28 -12.72 -2.55 3.54
CA GLY A 28 -12.52 -3.85 2.90
C GLY A 28 -11.57 -3.84 1.70
N MET A 29 -10.69 -2.84 1.59
CA MET A 29 -9.69 -2.80 0.54
C MET A 29 -8.38 -3.48 0.99
N PRO A 30 -7.77 -4.34 0.15
CA PRO A 30 -6.44 -4.87 0.41
C PRO A 30 -5.42 -3.72 0.49
N VAL A 31 -4.53 -3.76 1.48
CA VAL A 31 -3.52 -2.73 1.70
C VAL A 31 -2.15 -3.32 2.06
N GLU A 32 -1.09 -2.74 1.52
CA GLU A 32 0.31 -3.03 1.86
C GLU A 32 1.03 -1.71 2.17
N THR A 33 1.89 -1.73 3.19
CA THR A 33 2.61 -0.55 3.66
C THR A 33 4.12 -0.72 3.56
N PHE A 34 4.82 0.37 3.22
CA PHE A 34 6.27 0.39 3.07
C PHE A 34 6.83 1.64 3.75
N ALA A 35 7.91 1.48 4.51
CA ALA A 35 8.58 2.59 5.18
C ALA A 35 9.47 3.43 4.24
N SER A 36 9.65 3.02 2.98
CA SER A 36 10.44 3.75 1.99
C SER A 36 10.11 3.31 0.57
N ALA A 37 10.41 4.19 -0.41
CA ALA A 37 10.25 3.87 -1.82
C ALA A 37 11.10 2.66 -2.25
N GLN A 38 12.30 2.51 -1.69
CA GLN A 38 13.15 1.35 -1.99
C GLN A 38 12.50 0.05 -1.53
N ALA A 39 11.92 0.02 -0.33
CA ALA A 39 11.23 -1.17 0.19
C ALA A 39 10.03 -1.58 -0.69
N PHE A 40 9.36 -0.61 -1.31
CA PHE A 40 8.32 -0.87 -2.32
C PHE A 40 8.91 -1.39 -3.63
N LEU A 41 9.94 -0.73 -4.15
CA LEU A 41 10.58 -1.09 -5.42
C LEU A 41 11.19 -2.50 -5.39
N ASP A 42 11.73 -2.93 -4.25
CA ASP A 42 12.27 -4.28 -4.07
C ASP A 42 11.19 -5.37 -4.20
N GLN A 43 9.92 -5.00 -4.01
CA GLN A 43 8.76 -5.89 -4.09
C GLN A 43 7.82 -5.54 -5.25
N PHE A 44 8.19 -4.56 -6.07
CA PHE A 44 7.34 -4.05 -7.14
C PHE A 44 7.10 -5.12 -8.20
N ASN A 45 5.84 -5.32 -8.54
CA ASN A 45 5.42 -6.21 -9.61
C ASN A 45 4.49 -5.46 -10.58
N PRO A 46 4.90 -5.21 -11.84
CA PRO A 46 4.11 -4.45 -12.80
C PRO A 46 2.81 -5.14 -13.23
N LEU A 47 2.62 -6.43 -12.92
CA LEU A 47 1.40 -7.16 -13.20
C LEU A 47 0.33 -7.00 -12.10
N ARG A 48 0.70 -6.47 -10.93
CA ARG A 48 -0.24 -6.24 -9.82
C ARG A 48 -1.03 -4.96 -10.07
N SER A 49 -2.36 -5.08 -10.08
CA SER A 49 -3.25 -3.92 -10.19
C SER A 49 -3.42 -3.27 -8.82
N GLY A 50 -3.42 -1.93 -8.78
CA GLY A 50 -3.54 -1.20 -7.53
C GLY A 50 -3.38 0.30 -7.65
N CYS A 51 -3.37 0.96 -6.50
CA CYS A 51 -3.12 2.39 -6.35
C CYS A 51 -1.93 2.58 -5.41
N LEU A 52 -1.01 3.49 -5.75
CA LEU A 52 0.12 3.85 -4.90
C LEU A 52 -0.12 5.24 -4.30
N VAL A 53 -0.11 5.31 -2.97
CA VAL A 53 -0.19 6.54 -2.18
C VAL A 53 1.22 6.83 -1.66
N LEU A 54 1.72 8.02 -1.96
CA LEU A 54 3.05 8.50 -1.60
C LEU A 54 2.91 9.80 -0.80
N ASP A 55 3.73 9.95 0.23
CA ASP A 55 4.14 11.24 0.79
C ASP A 55 5.51 11.68 0.22
#